data_AF-A0A7K6RXP1-F1
#
_entry.id   AF-A0A7K6RXP1-F1
#
_cell.length_a   1.000
_cell.length_b   1.000
_cell.length_c   1.000
_cell.angle_alpha   90.00
_cell.angle_beta   90.00
_cell.angle_gamma   90.00
#
_symmetry.space_group_name_H-M   'P 1'
#
loop_
_entity.id
_entity.type
_entity.pdbx_description
1 polymer ?
#
loop_
_entity_poly.entity_id
_entity_poly.type
_entity_poly.pdbx_seq_one_letter_code
_entity_poly.pdbx_strand_id
1 'polypeptide(L)'
;LSPQGPMELCGQLGLCSSASAMPLPTLLTEKVMQGLSALGDGEGTTPLCEMCQYAVKAAESLLENNVTEEQLVNDIEKVCNMLPRGVIGQCKDFVNSYGKAVVIMLLEATDPVAICTMLHCCPRNGDAHRGEPGVAPSLDAFCSVCQIVITYFDNELLKNETLAELSDVLEKGCELLPTPLTGKCEALVVQYEPAAVRLLVQMMDPTFICTKIRACSSPEEDLLGSDPCAWGPHYWCKNMATAVECHAVEHCQRHIWN
;
A
#
# COMPACT_ATOMS: atom_id res chain seq x y z
N LEU A 1 30.59 -25.83 -1.64
CA LEU A 1 29.39 -25.78 -0.77
C LEU A 1 28.32 -25.04 -1.55
N SER A 2 27.25 -25.73 -1.98
CA SER A 2 26.16 -25.10 -2.75
C SER A 2 25.31 -24.17 -1.87
N PRO A 3 24.79 -23.06 -2.41
CA PRO A 3 23.84 -22.22 -1.71
C PRO A 3 22.46 -22.86 -1.76
N GLN A 4 21.88 -23.14 -0.59
CA GLN A 4 20.53 -23.68 -0.48
C GLN A 4 19.53 -22.62 -0.93
N GLY A 5 18.60 -23.01 -1.81
CA GLY A 5 17.61 -22.09 -2.36
C GLY A 5 16.53 -21.71 -1.33
N PRO A 6 15.82 -20.58 -1.51
CA PRO A 6 14.79 -20.12 -0.59
C PRO A 6 13.68 -21.15 -0.32
N MET A 7 13.41 -22.03 -1.31
CA MET A 7 12.41 -23.09 -1.21
C MET A 7 12.82 -24.21 -0.23
N GLU A 8 14.12 -24.47 -0.12
CA GLU A 8 14.69 -25.48 0.78
C GLU A 8 14.70 -24.98 2.22
N LEU A 9 15.01 -23.68 2.40
CA LEU A 9 14.89 -22.99 3.69
C LEU A 9 13.43 -22.93 4.18
N CYS A 10 12.48 -22.66 3.27
CA CYS A 10 11.05 -22.65 3.58
C CYS A 10 10.53 -24.04 4.03
N GLY A 11 11.06 -25.11 3.43
CA GLY A 11 10.77 -26.50 3.83
C GLY A 11 11.37 -26.87 5.19
N GLN A 12 12.62 -26.47 5.46
CA GLN A 12 13.28 -26.69 6.76
C GLN A 12 12.59 -25.95 7.91
N LEU A 13 12.04 -24.77 7.63
CA LEU A 13 11.28 -23.97 8.61
C LEU A 13 9.81 -24.38 8.73
N GLY A 14 9.35 -25.37 7.95
CA GLY A 14 7.96 -25.86 7.99
C GLY A 14 6.92 -24.83 7.52
N LEU A 15 7.35 -23.79 6.82
CA LEU A 15 6.49 -22.69 6.33
C LEU A 15 5.85 -23.01 4.98
N CYS A 16 6.44 -23.94 4.22
CA CYS A 16 5.92 -24.42 2.96
C CYS A 16 5.23 -25.77 3.13
N SER A 17 3.98 -25.88 2.68
CA SER A 17 3.18 -27.11 2.78
C SER A 17 3.70 -28.18 1.82
N SER A 18 4.56 -29.08 2.29
CA SER A 18 4.72 -30.37 1.64
C SER A 18 3.44 -31.18 1.86
N ALA A 19 2.83 -31.64 0.78
CA ALA A 19 1.58 -32.40 0.77
C ALA A 19 1.52 -33.49 1.85
N SER A 20 0.83 -33.17 2.94
CA SER A 20 0.20 -34.13 3.84
C SER A 20 -0.91 -33.39 4.56
N ALA A 21 -2.14 -33.62 4.10
CA ALA A 21 -3.33 -33.10 4.76
C ALA A 21 -3.50 -33.84 6.09
N MET A 22 -3.48 -33.11 7.20
CA MET A 22 -4.11 -33.51 8.45
C MET A 22 -5.07 -32.41 8.91
N PRO A 23 -6.18 -32.79 9.57
CA PRO A 23 -7.43 -32.08 9.49
C PRO A 23 -7.42 -30.83 10.38
N LEU A 24 -7.83 -29.72 9.79
CA LEU A 24 -8.10 -28.48 10.52
C LEU A 24 -9.31 -28.72 11.46
N PRO A 25 -9.19 -28.45 12.76
CA PRO A 25 -10.32 -28.55 13.68
C PRO A 25 -11.45 -27.63 13.25
N THR A 26 -12.65 -28.19 13.32
CA THR A 26 -13.98 -27.66 13.07
C THR A 26 -14.17 -26.22 13.58
N LEU A 27 -13.97 -25.22 12.71
CA LEU A 27 -14.45 -23.85 12.93
C LEU A 27 -15.19 -23.26 11.73
N LEU A 28 -15.69 -24.12 10.84
CA LEU A 28 -16.67 -23.73 9.83
C LEU A 28 -17.91 -24.57 10.08
N THR A 29 -18.87 -23.99 10.81
CA THR A 29 -20.20 -24.58 10.98
C THR A 29 -20.89 -24.68 9.62
N GLU A 30 -21.76 -25.67 9.44
CA GLU A 30 -22.54 -25.95 8.22
C GLU A 30 -23.24 -24.71 7.61
N LYS A 31 -23.50 -23.69 8.43
CA LYS A 31 -24.03 -22.38 8.00
C LYS A 31 -23.11 -21.62 7.03
N VAL A 32 -21.79 -21.80 7.11
CA VAL A 32 -20.83 -21.13 6.20
C VAL A 32 -20.91 -21.75 4.80
N MET A 33 -21.04 -23.07 4.71
CA MET A 33 -21.15 -23.78 3.43
C MET A 33 -22.53 -23.61 2.77
N GLN A 34 -23.59 -23.47 3.58
CA GLN A 34 -24.91 -23.05 3.09
C GLN A 34 -24.93 -21.59 2.63
N GLY A 35 -24.13 -20.70 3.23
CA GLY A 35 -23.95 -19.32 2.77
C GLY A 35 -23.22 -19.22 1.43
N LEU A 36 -22.18 -20.03 1.22
CA LEU A 36 -21.40 -20.08 -0.03
C LEU A 36 -22.20 -20.62 -1.23
N SER A 37 -23.29 -21.34 -0.99
CA SER A 37 -24.16 -21.90 -2.04
C SER A 37 -25.30 -20.95 -2.45
N ALA A 38 -25.46 -19.81 -1.76
CA ALA A 38 -26.40 -18.75 -2.12
C ALA A 38 -25.76 -17.62 -2.98
N LEU A 39 -24.48 -17.77 -3.35
CA LEU A 39 -23.75 -16.85 -4.24
C LEU A 39 -23.91 -17.17 -5.74
N GLY A 40 -24.93 -17.96 -6.08
CA GLY A 40 -25.33 -18.19 -7.45
C GLY A 40 -26.50 -17.29 -7.81
N ASP A 41 -26.23 -16.34 -8.70
CA ASP A 41 -27.16 -15.46 -9.43
C ASP A 41 -27.41 -14.08 -8.78
N GLY A 42 -26.60 -13.09 -9.20
CA GLY A 42 -26.72 -11.71 -8.75
C GLY A 42 -25.65 -10.78 -9.34
N GLU A 43 -26.03 -10.15 -10.45
CA GLU A 43 -25.45 -8.98 -11.11
C GLU A 43 -24.49 -8.11 -10.25
N GLY A 44 -23.21 -8.03 -10.65
CA GLY A 44 -22.45 -6.78 -10.58
C GLY A 44 -21.62 -6.43 -9.34
N THR A 45 -21.27 -7.35 -8.43
CA THR A 45 -20.30 -7.03 -7.36
C THR A 45 -19.13 -8.03 -7.31
N THR A 46 -17.91 -7.50 -7.18
CA THR A 46 -16.68 -8.31 -7.14
C THR A 46 -16.48 -8.92 -5.75
N PRO A 47 -15.82 -10.08 -5.62
CA PRO A 47 -15.47 -10.65 -4.31
C PRO A 47 -14.72 -9.67 -3.40
N LEU A 48 -13.94 -8.76 -3.99
CA LEU A 48 -13.25 -7.67 -3.30
C LEU A 48 -14.22 -6.64 -2.68
N CYS A 49 -15.31 -6.33 -3.36
CA CYS A 49 -16.35 -5.42 -2.87
C CYS A 49 -16.99 -6.00 -1.60
N GLU A 50 -17.36 -7.28 -1.62
CA GLU A 50 -17.97 -7.96 -0.48
C GLU A 50 -17.02 -8.05 0.72
N MET A 51 -15.75 -8.40 0.46
CA MET A 51 -14.71 -8.45 1.49
C MET A 51 -14.48 -7.08 2.13
N CYS A 52 -14.43 -6.02 1.31
CA CYS A 52 -14.30 -4.66 1.80
C CYS A 52 -15.49 -4.26 2.68
N GLN A 53 -16.73 -4.50 2.22
CA GLN A 53 -17.92 -4.14 2.99
C GLN A 53 -17.98 -4.88 4.32
N TYR A 54 -17.57 -6.15 4.35
CA TYR A 54 -17.47 -6.90 5.58
C TYR A 54 -16.42 -6.32 6.54
N ALA A 55 -15.23 -5.98 6.02
CA ALA A 55 -14.16 -5.38 6.81
C ALA A 55 -14.56 -4.03 7.42
N VAL A 56 -15.25 -3.18 6.65
CA VAL A 56 -15.76 -1.89 7.13
C VAL A 56 -16.80 -2.08 8.24
N LYS A 57 -17.77 -2.99 8.05
CA LYS A 57 -18.75 -3.33 9.11
C LYS A 57 -18.11 -3.91 10.38
N ALA A 58 -17.07 -4.72 10.22
CA ALA A 58 -16.33 -5.26 11.36
C ALA A 58 -15.58 -4.17 12.13
N ALA A 59 -14.98 -3.21 11.40
CA ALA A 59 -14.31 -2.06 12.00
C ALA A 59 -15.30 -1.16 12.76
N GLU A 60 -16.48 -0.89 12.20
CA GLU A 60 -17.58 -0.17 12.87
C GLU A 60 -17.94 -0.82 14.21
N SER A 61 -18.17 -2.14 14.21
CA SER A 61 -18.51 -2.88 15.43
C SER A 61 -17.40 -2.86 16.49
N LEU A 62 -16.13 -2.75 16.09
CA LEU A 62 -15.02 -2.60 17.02
C LEU A 62 -14.93 -1.18 17.62
N LEU A 63 -15.26 -0.17 16.83
CA LEU A 63 -15.27 1.23 17.27
C LEU A 63 -16.41 1.53 18.25
N GLU A 64 -17.59 0.91 18.06
CA GLU A 64 -18.73 1.03 18.98
C GLU A 64 -18.42 0.56 20.41
N ASN A 65 -17.42 -0.32 20.59
CA ASN A 65 -17.26 -1.02 21.86
C ASN A 65 -16.25 -0.41 22.85
N ASN A 66 -15.36 0.53 22.49
CA ASN A 66 -14.32 0.98 23.45
C ASN A 66 -13.64 2.34 23.20
N VAL A 67 -13.98 3.12 22.17
CA VAL A 67 -13.29 4.40 21.89
C VAL A 67 -14.28 5.56 21.97
N THR A 68 -14.01 6.53 22.86
CA THR A 68 -14.78 7.78 22.92
C THR A 68 -14.25 8.78 21.89
N GLU A 69 -15.11 9.69 21.43
CA GLU A 69 -14.69 10.80 20.55
C GLU A 69 -13.50 11.58 21.15
N GLU A 70 -13.53 11.78 22.47
CA GLU A 70 -12.48 12.47 23.23
C GLU A 70 -11.16 11.70 23.18
N GLN A 71 -11.19 10.37 23.30
CA GLN A 71 -9.99 9.55 23.19
C GLN A 71 -9.37 9.69 21.80
N LEU A 72 -10.19 9.68 20.74
CA LEU A 72 -9.71 9.79 19.37
C LEU A 72 -9.15 11.19 19.06
N VAL A 73 -9.79 12.26 19.54
CA VAL A 73 -9.27 13.63 19.42
C VAL A 73 -7.94 13.77 20.15
N ASN A 74 -7.82 13.25 21.37
CA ASN A 74 -6.57 13.26 22.14
C ASN A 74 -5.45 12.49 21.43
N ASP A 75 -5.77 11.38 20.77
CA ASP A 75 -4.79 10.61 20.02
C ASP A 75 -4.36 11.35 18.74
N ILE A 76 -5.25 12.07 18.07
CA ILE A 76 -4.89 12.97 16.95
C ILE A 76 -4.02 14.14 17.44
N GLU A 77 -4.27 14.69 18.62
CA GLU A 77 -3.44 15.76 19.19
C GLU A 77 -2.00 15.27 19.49
N LYS A 78 -1.82 14.01 19.89
CA LYS A 78 -0.48 13.41 20.03
C LYS A 78 0.26 13.38 18.71
N VAL A 79 -0.43 13.12 17.59
CA VAL A 79 0.17 13.17 16.23
C VAL A 79 0.67 14.57 15.92
N CYS A 80 -0.03 15.63 16.35
CA CYS A 80 0.46 17.00 16.14
C CYS A 80 1.82 17.26 16.81
N ASN A 81 2.18 16.55 17.89
CA ASN A 81 3.49 16.70 18.53
C ASN A 81 4.62 15.97 17.79
N MET A 82 4.29 15.13 16.80
CA MET A 82 5.25 14.42 15.95
C MET A 82 5.56 15.19 14.65
N LEU A 83 4.85 16.28 14.39
CA LEU A 83 5.03 17.09 13.18
C LEU A 83 6.21 18.09 13.33
N PRO A 84 6.78 18.56 12.21
CA PRO A 84 7.80 19.61 12.21
C PRO A 84 7.34 20.88 12.95
N ARG A 85 8.28 21.56 13.62
CA ARG A 85 7.97 22.70 14.52
C ARG A 85 7.15 23.80 13.87
N GLY A 86 7.33 24.04 12.56
CA GLY A 86 6.58 25.04 11.81
C GLY A 86 5.08 24.75 11.66
N VAL A 87 4.65 23.51 11.89
CA VAL A 87 3.27 23.05 11.64
C VAL A 87 2.56 22.60 12.93
N ILE A 88 3.30 22.31 14.02
CA ILE A 88 2.72 21.85 15.30
C ILE A 88 1.57 22.76 15.77
N GLY A 89 1.78 24.08 15.75
CA GLY A 89 0.76 25.04 16.18
C GLY A 89 -0.51 24.97 15.34
N GLN A 90 -0.35 25.00 14.01
CA GLN A 90 -1.48 24.92 13.07
C GLN A 90 -2.23 23.58 13.17
N CYS A 91 -1.50 22.48 13.37
CA CYS A 91 -2.10 21.17 13.60
C CYS A 91 -2.95 21.17 14.88
N LYS A 92 -2.40 21.66 16.00
CA LYS A 92 -3.13 21.73 17.26
C LYS A 92 -4.36 22.64 17.15
N ASP A 93 -4.24 23.79 16.51
CA ASP A 93 -5.36 24.70 16.28
C ASP A 93 -6.46 24.05 15.43
N PHE A 94 -6.09 23.29 14.40
CA PHE A 94 -7.02 22.53 13.59
C PHE A 94 -7.72 21.43 14.39
N VAL A 95 -6.98 20.63 15.17
CA VAL A 95 -7.55 19.55 16.00
C VAL A 95 -8.46 20.12 17.08
N ASN A 96 -8.08 21.23 17.72
CA ASN A 96 -8.90 21.90 18.72
C ASN A 96 -10.19 22.49 18.13
N SER A 97 -10.14 22.99 16.89
CA SER A 97 -11.29 23.64 16.24
C SER A 97 -12.23 22.64 15.57
N TYR A 98 -11.68 21.57 14.99
CA TYR A 98 -12.40 20.68 14.09
C TYR A 98 -12.31 19.20 14.48
N GLY A 99 -11.39 18.79 15.35
CA GLY A 99 -11.11 17.39 15.65
C GLY A 99 -12.35 16.62 16.07
N LYS A 100 -13.17 17.18 16.97
CA LYS A 100 -14.43 16.55 17.38
C LYS A 100 -15.41 16.37 16.23
N ALA A 101 -15.60 17.40 15.41
CA ALA A 101 -16.49 17.33 14.25
C ALA A 101 -16.00 16.34 13.20
N VAL A 102 -14.69 16.29 12.94
CA VAL A 102 -14.06 15.33 12.03
C VAL A 102 -14.24 13.90 12.53
N VAL A 103 -14.03 13.67 13.83
CA VAL A 103 -14.24 12.35 14.45
C VAL A 103 -15.70 11.92 14.36
N ILE A 104 -16.66 12.81 14.65
CA ILE A 104 -18.09 12.53 14.49
C ILE A 104 -18.41 12.20 13.03
N MET A 105 -17.93 13.00 12.07
CA MET A 105 -18.14 12.73 10.65
C MET A 105 -17.57 11.36 10.24
N LEU A 106 -16.41 10.94 10.79
CA LEU A 106 -15.82 9.64 10.49
C LEU A 106 -16.60 8.47 11.12
N LEU A 107 -17.16 8.67 12.31
CA LEU A 107 -18.02 7.68 12.97
C LEU A 107 -19.42 7.60 12.32
N GLU A 108 -19.87 8.68 11.67
CA GLU A 108 -21.15 8.73 10.95
C GLU A 108 -21.02 8.36 9.46
N ALA A 109 -19.82 8.42 8.88
CA ALA A 109 -19.55 8.08 7.47
C ALA A 109 -19.41 6.57 7.21
N THR A 110 -20.30 5.78 7.82
CA THR A 110 -20.25 4.32 7.93
C THR A 110 -21.09 3.61 6.88
N ASP A 111 -21.32 4.22 5.71
CA ASP A 111 -21.89 3.44 4.60
C ASP A 111 -20.77 2.56 4.01
N PRO A 112 -20.78 1.24 4.25
CA PRO A 112 -19.72 0.36 3.79
C PRO A 112 -19.66 0.33 2.26
N VAL A 113 -20.78 0.59 1.58
CA VAL A 113 -20.83 0.68 0.12
C VAL A 113 -20.12 1.95 -0.34
N ALA A 114 -20.39 3.12 0.25
CA ALA A 114 -19.71 4.37 -0.08
C ALA A 114 -18.21 4.31 0.19
N ILE A 115 -17.79 3.79 1.36
CA ILE A 115 -16.37 3.61 1.69
C ILE A 115 -15.70 2.67 0.70
N CYS A 116 -16.29 1.50 0.43
CA CYS A 116 -15.71 0.54 -0.49
C CYS A 116 -15.74 1.01 -1.95
N THR A 117 -16.67 1.89 -2.31
CA THR A 117 -16.68 2.56 -3.62
C THR A 117 -15.57 3.61 -3.70
N MET A 118 -15.32 4.37 -2.63
CA MET A 118 -14.20 5.31 -2.54
C MET A 118 -12.84 4.60 -2.57
N LEU A 119 -12.72 3.46 -1.89
CA LEU A 119 -11.55 2.60 -1.92
C LEU A 119 -11.43 1.77 -3.22
N HIS A 120 -12.35 1.98 -4.17
CA HIS A 120 -12.42 1.28 -5.46
C HIS A 120 -12.56 -0.25 -5.35
N CYS A 121 -12.96 -0.78 -4.19
CA CYS A 121 -13.32 -2.18 -4.00
C CYS A 121 -14.68 -2.49 -4.62
N CYS A 122 -15.61 -1.53 -4.60
CA CYS A 122 -16.94 -1.64 -5.18
C CYS A 122 -17.09 -0.78 -6.45
N PRO A 123 -17.90 -1.22 -7.43
CA PRO A 123 -18.25 -0.40 -8.57
C PRO A 123 -19.08 0.82 -8.13
N ARG A 124 -18.82 1.98 -8.74
CA ARG A 124 -19.70 3.15 -8.61
C ARG A 124 -21.03 2.81 -9.29
N ASN A 125 -22.11 2.65 -8.53
CA ASN A 125 -23.46 2.53 -9.11
C ASN A 125 -23.82 3.85 -9.82
N GLY A 126 -23.48 3.95 -11.11
CA GLY A 126 -23.65 5.19 -11.87
C GLY A 126 -23.22 5.21 -13.34
N ASP A 127 -22.77 4.11 -13.96
CA ASP A 127 -22.41 4.11 -15.39
C ASP A 127 -23.43 3.37 -16.27
N ALA A 128 -24.66 3.89 -16.25
CA ALA A 128 -25.63 3.75 -17.34
C ALA A 128 -25.98 5.11 -17.98
N HIS A 129 -25.12 6.12 -17.81
CA HIS A 129 -25.22 7.39 -18.55
C HIS A 129 -23.93 7.72 -19.29
N ARG A 130 -23.89 7.16 -20.51
CA ARG A 130 -23.29 7.80 -21.67
C ARG A 130 -23.90 9.21 -21.83
N GLY A 131 -23.17 10.23 -21.37
CA GLY A 131 -23.55 11.64 -21.49
C GLY A 131 -22.35 12.50 -21.85
N GLU A 132 -22.28 12.85 -23.14
CA GLU A 132 -21.61 13.97 -23.84
C GLU A 132 -20.17 14.45 -23.49
N PRO A 133 -19.40 14.89 -24.51
CA PRO A 133 -18.05 15.43 -24.34
C PRO A 133 -18.11 16.84 -23.73
N GLY A 134 -18.29 16.92 -22.41
CA GLY A 134 -17.80 18.04 -21.63
C GLY A 134 -16.27 18.03 -21.68
N VAL A 135 -15.66 19.17 -21.98
CA VAL A 135 -14.20 19.34 -21.98
C VAL A 135 -13.67 18.98 -20.60
N ALA A 136 -13.26 17.72 -20.44
CA ALA A 136 -12.51 17.28 -19.28
C ALA A 136 -11.24 18.12 -19.20
N PRO A 137 -10.79 18.55 -18.00
CA PRO A 137 -9.39 18.88 -17.83
C PRO A 137 -8.60 17.69 -18.40
N SER A 138 -7.71 17.95 -19.35
CA SER A 138 -6.88 16.90 -19.92
C SER A 138 -6.27 16.10 -18.78
N LEU A 139 -6.20 14.77 -18.90
CA LEU A 139 -5.40 13.92 -17.97
C LEU A 139 -4.00 14.54 -17.74
N ASP A 140 -3.50 15.23 -18.77
CA ASP A 140 -2.30 16.05 -18.81
C ASP A 140 -2.25 17.21 -17.79
N ALA A 141 -3.37 17.91 -17.54
CA ALA A 141 -3.42 18.99 -16.55
C ALA A 141 -3.33 18.44 -15.12
N PHE A 142 -3.99 17.33 -14.83
CA PHE A 142 -3.91 16.68 -13.52
C PHE A 142 -2.53 16.03 -13.29
N CYS A 143 -1.95 15.43 -14.33
CA CYS A 143 -0.57 14.96 -14.33
C CYS A 143 0.41 16.09 -14.02
N SER A 144 0.26 17.24 -14.69
CA SER A 144 1.12 18.42 -14.49
C SER A 144 1.05 18.93 -13.05
N VAL A 145 -0.15 19.05 -12.48
CA VAL A 145 -0.32 19.48 -11.08
C VAL A 145 0.31 18.47 -10.12
N CYS A 146 0.10 17.18 -10.34
CA CYS A 146 0.74 16.15 -9.52
C CYS A 146 2.26 16.25 -9.59
N GLN A 147 2.84 16.37 -10.80
CA GLN A 147 4.28 16.46 -10.97
C GLN A 147 4.85 17.68 -10.26
N ILE A 148 4.19 18.84 -10.34
CA ILE A 148 4.61 20.06 -9.64
C ILE A 148 4.60 19.84 -8.12
N VAL A 149 3.52 19.27 -7.59
CA VAL A 149 3.35 19.05 -6.15
C VAL A 149 4.38 18.04 -5.63
N ILE A 150 4.57 16.91 -6.31
CA ILE A 150 5.54 15.89 -5.89
C ILE A 150 6.98 16.40 -6.06
N THR A 151 7.28 17.15 -7.13
CA THR A 151 8.60 17.78 -7.29
C THR A 151 8.88 18.80 -6.19
N TYR A 152 7.89 19.57 -5.77
CA TYR A 152 8.04 20.47 -4.63
C TYR A 152 8.37 19.69 -3.36
N PHE A 153 7.61 18.63 -3.07
CA PHE A 153 7.87 17.80 -1.90
C PHE A 153 9.24 17.10 -1.96
N ASP A 154 9.64 16.53 -3.09
CA ASP A 154 10.96 15.91 -3.28
C ASP A 154 12.09 16.90 -2.98
N ASN A 155 12.01 18.11 -3.51
CA ASN A 155 13.00 19.17 -3.24
C ASN A 155 13.02 19.62 -1.78
N GLU A 156 11.86 19.69 -1.12
CA GLU A 156 11.79 20.01 0.31
C GLU A 156 12.35 18.87 1.17
N LEU A 157 12.03 17.61 0.87
CA LEU A 157 12.56 16.44 1.59
C LEU A 157 14.07 16.26 1.41
N LEU A 158 14.64 16.66 0.28
CA LEU A 158 16.07 16.62 0.02
C LEU A 158 16.86 17.71 0.76
N LYS A 159 16.19 18.67 1.41
CA LYS A 159 16.89 19.65 2.23
C LYS A 159 17.49 18.95 3.44
N ASN A 160 18.77 19.25 3.69
CA ASN A 160 19.50 18.74 4.86
C ASN A 160 18.76 19.04 6.18
N GLU A 161 18.03 20.16 6.26
CA GLU A 161 17.21 20.52 7.42
C GLU A 161 16.05 19.51 7.63
N THR A 162 15.31 19.17 6.58
CA THR A 162 14.19 18.22 6.64
C THR A 162 14.65 16.79 6.97
N LEU A 163 15.80 16.37 6.42
CA LEU A 163 16.40 15.07 6.76
C LEU A 163 16.88 15.02 8.21
N ALA A 164 17.46 16.11 8.71
CA ALA A 164 17.90 16.20 10.11
C ALA A 164 16.71 16.19 11.08
N GLU A 165 15.61 16.87 10.75
CA GLU A 165 14.37 16.81 11.54
C GLU A 165 13.77 15.40 11.56
N LEU A 166 13.82 14.68 10.44
CA LEU A 166 13.31 13.30 10.35
C LEU A 166 14.14 12.32 11.18
N SER A 167 15.47 12.48 11.19
CA SER A 167 16.39 11.71 12.04
C SER A 167 16.17 12.00 13.54
N ASP A 168 16.00 13.27 13.93
CA ASP A 168 15.69 13.69 15.31
C ASP A 168 14.37 13.10 15.83
N VAL A 169 13.36 12.96 14.96
CA VAL A 169 12.09 12.30 15.33
C VAL A 169 12.29 10.81 15.59
N LEU A 170 13.11 10.12 14.78
CA LEU A 170 13.39 8.69 14.97
C LEU A 170 14.16 8.43 16.28
N GLU A 171 15.13 9.29 16.59
CA GLU A 171 15.89 9.22 17.85
C GLU A 171 14.99 9.48 19.07
N LYS A 172 14.16 10.54 19.04
CA LYS A 172 13.17 10.81 20.11
C LYS A 172 12.15 9.69 20.26
N GLY A 173 11.79 9.02 19.16
CA GLY A 173 10.96 7.82 19.21
C GLY A 173 11.59 6.71 20.06
N CYS A 174 12.91 6.54 20.01
CA CYS A 174 13.62 5.58 20.84
C CYS A 174 13.63 5.94 22.32
N GLU A 175 13.62 7.24 22.68
CA GLU A 175 13.55 7.71 24.08
C GLU A 175 12.22 7.35 24.77
N LEU A 176 11.17 7.10 24.00
CA LEU A 176 9.87 6.65 24.53
C LEU A 176 9.88 5.17 24.95
N LEU A 177 10.90 4.40 24.56
CA LEU A 177 11.02 2.99 24.91
C LEU A 177 11.66 2.81 26.30
N PRO A 178 11.15 1.88 27.13
CA PRO A 178 11.74 1.59 28.43
C PRO A 178 13.10 0.90 28.28
N THR A 179 14.02 1.18 29.21
CA THR A 179 15.29 0.45 29.30
C THR A 179 15.05 -1.05 29.49
N PRO A 180 15.80 -1.95 28.81
CA PRO A 180 17.01 -1.72 28.02
C PRO A 180 16.78 -1.58 26.50
N LEU A 181 15.55 -1.31 26.05
CA LEU A 181 15.22 -1.28 24.61
C LEU A 181 15.69 0.00 23.91
N THR A 182 15.84 1.11 24.64
CA THR A 182 16.30 2.42 24.15
C THR A 182 17.57 2.29 23.32
N GLY A 183 18.65 1.72 23.87
CA GLY A 183 19.93 1.59 23.16
C GLY A 183 19.90 0.60 21.98
N LYS A 184 19.00 -0.40 22.01
CA LYS A 184 18.79 -1.29 20.85
C LYS A 184 18.04 -0.56 19.73
N CYS A 185 17.08 0.29 20.07
CA CYS A 185 16.34 1.11 19.13
C CYS A 185 17.27 2.13 18.45
N GLU A 186 18.05 2.88 19.23
CA GLU A 186 19.02 3.85 18.70
C GLU A 186 20.00 3.18 17.73
N ALA A 187 20.52 2.00 18.07
CA ALA A 187 21.40 1.25 17.18
C ALA A 187 20.71 0.84 15.86
N LEU A 188 19.42 0.49 15.89
CA LEU A 188 18.64 0.19 14.69
C LEU A 188 18.38 1.44 13.85
N VAL A 189 18.04 2.56 14.48
CA VAL A 189 17.85 3.85 13.79
C VAL A 189 19.13 4.21 13.05
N VAL A 190 20.28 4.27 13.73
CA VAL A 190 21.57 4.59 13.08
C VAL A 190 21.93 3.62 11.96
N GLN A 191 21.60 2.33 12.09
CA GLN A 191 21.92 1.32 11.09
C GLN A 191 21.05 1.40 9.83
N TYR A 192 19.74 1.63 10.00
CA TYR A 192 18.77 1.49 8.90
C TYR A 192 18.26 2.83 8.37
N GLU A 193 18.36 3.93 9.13
CA GLU A 193 17.89 5.27 8.72
C GLU A 193 18.47 5.72 7.38
N PRO A 194 19.79 5.61 7.10
CA PRO A 194 20.33 6.03 5.81
C PRO A 194 19.76 5.25 4.62
N ALA A 195 19.50 3.95 4.80
CA ALA A 195 18.92 3.11 3.77
C ALA A 195 17.41 3.39 3.58
N ALA A 196 16.69 3.64 4.69
CA ALA A 196 15.28 4.00 4.69
C ALA A 196 15.05 5.36 4.04
N VAL A 197 15.85 6.38 4.37
CA VAL A 197 15.82 7.71 3.75
C VAL A 197 16.12 7.61 2.25
N ARG A 198 17.14 6.83 1.87
CA ARG A 198 17.45 6.61 0.45
C ARG A 198 16.28 5.97 -0.30
N LEU A 199 15.60 4.99 0.30
CA LEU A 199 14.42 4.36 -0.30
C LEU A 199 13.23 5.33 -0.37
N LEU A 200 13.04 6.15 0.67
CA LEU A 200 12.00 7.17 0.71
C LEU A 200 12.16 8.17 -0.44
N VAL A 201 13.37 8.70 -0.64
CA VAL A 201 13.69 9.60 -1.77
C VAL A 201 13.43 8.91 -3.11
N GLN A 202 13.82 7.64 -3.26
CA GLN A 202 13.56 6.88 -4.49
C GLN A 202 12.06 6.70 -4.78
N MET A 203 11.24 6.58 -3.74
CA MET A 203 9.80 6.45 -3.88
C MET A 203 9.09 7.80 -4.08
N MET A 204 9.80 8.93 -3.93
CA MET A 204 9.29 10.29 -4.15
C MET A 204 9.55 10.83 -5.56
N ASP A 205 10.04 9.98 -6.48
CA ASP A 205 10.13 10.35 -7.88
C ASP A 205 8.74 10.78 -8.42
N PRO A 206 8.62 12.01 -8.96
CA PRO A 206 7.35 12.57 -9.38
C PRO A 206 6.71 11.78 -10.53
N THR A 207 7.50 11.12 -11.37
CA THR A 207 6.98 10.29 -12.45
C THR A 207 6.40 8.99 -11.89
N PHE A 208 7.11 8.35 -10.98
CA PHE A 208 6.69 7.14 -10.28
C PHE A 208 5.41 7.36 -9.47
N ILE A 209 5.39 8.36 -8.57
CA ILE A 209 4.21 8.65 -7.74
C ILE A 209 3.02 9.04 -8.60
N CYS A 210 3.19 10.00 -9.52
CA CYS A 210 2.05 10.49 -10.31
C CYS A 210 1.49 9.42 -11.25
N THR A 211 2.31 8.47 -11.70
CA THR A 211 1.84 7.29 -12.42
C THR A 211 1.10 6.32 -11.50
N LYS A 212 1.63 6.03 -10.31
CA LYS A 212 1.00 5.08 -9.36
C LYS A 212 -0.33 5.56 -8.81
N ILE A 213 -0.50 6.86 -8.60
CA ILE A 213 -1.80 7.44 -8.21
C ILE A 213 -2.72 7.73 -9.41
N ARG A 214 -2.33 7.30 -10.61
CA ARG A 214 -3.03 7.52 -11.88
C ARG A 214 -3.28 8.99 -12.22
N ALA A 215 -2.45 9.89 -11.70
CA ALA A 215 -2.49 11.29 -12.10
C ALA A 215 -1.86 11.51 -13.48
N CYS A 216 -0.82 10.74 -13.80
CA CYS A 216 -0.21 10.66 -15.12
C CYS A 216 -0.55 9.34 -15.80
N SER A 217 -0.75 9.39 -17.11
CA SER A 217 -0.81 8.18 -17.94
C SER A 217 0.57 7.53 -17.94
N SER A 218 0.67 6.25 -17.57
CA SER A 218 1.82 5.46 -18.01
C SER A 218 1.67 5.20 -19.50
N PRO A 219 2.76 5.17 -20.28
CA PRO A 219 2.73 4.63 -21.63
C PRO A 219 2.26 3.17 -21.70
N GLU A 220 2.16 2.48 -20.55
CA GLU A 220 1.83 1.07 -20.46
C GLU A 220 0.89 0.84 -19.27
N GLU A 221 -0.39 0.60 -19.56
CA GLU A 221 -1.10 -0.50 -18.92
C GLU A 221 -0.59 -1.81 -19.54
N ASP A 222 0.69 -2.12 -19.35
CA ASP A 222 1.15 -3.48 -19.61
C ASP A 222 0.87 -4.30 -18.38
N LEU A 223 -0.24 -5.02 -18.47
CA LEU A 223 -0.45 -6.27 -17.74
C LEU A 223 0.90 -6.99 -17.63
N LEU A 224 1.31 -7.37 -16.42
CA LEU A 224 2.46 -8.24 -16.22
C LEU A 224 2.30 -9.46 -17.14
N GLY A 225 3.04 -9.48 -18.26
CA GLY A 225 2.87 -10.45 -19.34
C GLY A 225 2.57 -9.90 -20.74
N SER A 226 2.57 -8.59 -21.00
CA SER A 226 2.56 -8.07 -22.38
C SER A 226 3.93 -8.16 -23.06
N ASP A 227 5.00 -7.85 -22.32
CA ASP A 227 6.38 -8.01 -22.79
C ASP A 227 6.71 -9.51 -22.92
N PRO A 228 6.99 -10.01 -24.14
CA PRO A 228 7.35 -11.40 -24.34
C PRO A 228 8.62 -11.83 -23.57
N CYS A 229 9.53 -10.89 -23.28
CA CYS A 229 10.73 -11.17 -22.50
C CYS A 229 10.42 -11.47 -21.02
N ALA A 230 9.29 -10.99 -20.50
CA ALA A 230 8.80 -11.30 -19.16
C ALA A 230 8.15 -12.70 -19.05
N TRP A 231 7.88 -13.40 -20.16
CA TRP A 231 7.31 -14.77 -20.17
C TRP A 231 8.27 -15.85 -19.68
N GLY A 232 9.52 -15.48 -19.37
CA GLY A 232 10.51 -16.37 -18.77
C GLY A 232 11.31 -17.19 -19.78
N PRO A 233 12.29 -18.00 -19.31
CA PRO A 233 13.33 -18.59 -20.14
C PRO A 233 12.82 -19.47 -21.28
N HIS A 234 11.59 -19.99 -21.16
CA HIS A 234 10.94 -20.73 -22.24
C HIS A 234 10.75 -19.88 -23.52
N TYR A 235 10.57 -18.57 -23.39
CA TYR A 235 10.48 -17.64 -24.52
C TYR A 235 11.87 -17.15 -24.96
N TRP A 236 12.65 -16.56 -24.05
CA TRP A 236 13.92 -15.92 -24.41
C TRP A 236 15.08 -16.91 -24.64
N CYS A 237 15.00 -18.15 -24.16
CA CYS A 237 15.94 -19.22 -24.53
C CYS A 237 15.35 -20.19 -25.56
N LYS A 238 14.31 -19.78 -26.29
CA LYS A 238 13.76 -20.59 -27.39
C LYS A 238 14.74 -20.70 -28.56
N ASN A 239 15.40 -19.61 -28.93
CA ASN A 239 16.42 -19.57 -29.98
C ASN A 239 17.28 -18.31 -29.86
N MET A 240 18.34 -18.21 -30.68
CA MET A 240 19.27 -17.07 -30.67
C MET A 240 18.57 -15.71 -30.91
N ALA A 241 17.53 -15.67 -31.74
CA ALA A 241 16.85 -14.41 -32.05
C ALA A 241 16.12 -13.84 -30.82
N THR A 242 15.33 -14.67 -30.11
CA THR A 242 14.63 -14.23 -28.90
C THR A 242 15.60 -13.99 -27.73
N ALA A 243 16.73 -14.70 -27.69
CA ALA A 243 17.77 -14.45 -26.70
C ALA A 243 18.51 -13.12 -26.93
N VAL A 244 18.71 -12.71 -28.18
CA VAL A 244 19.28 -11.39 -28.51
C VAL A 244 18.28 -10.28 -28.22
N GLU A 245 17.02 -10.47 -28.64
CA GLU A 245 15.91 -9.55 -28.40
C GLU A 245 15.73 -9.23 -26.91
N CYS A 246 15.80 -10.25 -26.05
CA CYS A 246 15.66 -10.10 -24.61
C CYS A 246 17.00 -9.93 -23.86
N HIS A 247 18.10 -9.64 -24.56
CA HIS A 247 19.44 -9.44 -23.98
C HIS A 247 19.94 -10.56 -23.06
N ALA A 248 19.61 -11.80 -23.42
CA ALA A 248 19.78 -12.96 -22.56
C ALA A 248 20.66 -14.09 -23.14
N VAL A 249 21.35 -13.82 -24.24
CA VAL A 249 22.20 -14.80 -24.95
C VAL A 249 23.18 -15.52 -24.01
N GLU A 250 23.86 -14.78 -23.13
CA GLU A 250 24.87 -15.36 -22.23
C GLU A 250 24.25 -16.34 -21.21
N HIS A 251 23.04 -16.01 -20.70
CA HIS A 251 22.31 -16.88 -19.79
C HIS A 251 21.85 -18.16 -20.51
N CYS A 252 21.23 -18.03 -21.70
CA CYS A 252 20.75 -19.17 -22.44
C CYS A 252 21.88 -20.11 -22.86
N GLN A 253 23.02 -19.55 -23.28
CA GLN A 253 24.21 -20.34 -23.58
C GLN A 253 24.71 -21.09 -22.35
N ARG A 254 24.84 -20.44 -21.18
CA ARG A 254 25.42 -21.09 -19.99
C ARG A 254 24.51 -22.08 -19.28
N HIS A 255 23.19 -21.87 -19.32
CA HIS A 255 22.27 -22.56 -18.43
C HIS A 255 21.20 -23.41 -19.13
N ILE A 256 20.95 -23.23 -20.44
CA ILE A 256 19.85 -23.90 -21.15
C ILE A 256 20.32 -24.65 -22.42
N TRP A 257 21.19 -24.06 -23.24
CA TRP A 257 21.65 -24.63 -24.51
C TRP A 257 22.96 -25.42 -24.44
N ASN A 258 23.63 -25.40 -23.28
CA ASN A 258 24.85 -26.18 -23.01
C ASN A 258 24.54 -27.50 -22.31
#